data_AF-A0A3M0MG80-F1
#
_entry.id   AF-A0A3M0MG80-F1
#
_cell.length_a   1.000
_cell.length_b   1.000
_cell.length_c   1.000
_cell.angle_alpha   90.00
_cell.angle_beta   90.00
_cell.angle_gamma   90.00
#
_symmetry.space_group_name_H-M   'P 1'
#
loop_
_entity.id
_entity.type
_entity.pdbx_description
1 polymer ?
#
loop_
_entity_poly.entity_id
_entity_poly.type
_entity_poly.pdbx_seq_one_letter_code
_entity_poly.pdbx_strand_id
1 'polypeptide(L)'
;MTFIPSDQLLNDPVRVNVLANDKEHIARVLIGQDDHTEEVYSAVVTLISQPQLPAGTLELMFGIVVYDPELSEPEWINDGEATKRFLKDEDRVAVLECICSMAVEVARAADPSVITFVTSVPYLPQKALTKYGYICKALRGVGYFGGRGNEYLGSHVWMLEKRQG
;
A
#
# COMPACT_ATOMS: atom_id res chain seq x y z
N MET A 1 18.88 -12.08 -0.92
CA MET A 1 17.41 -11.98 -1.05
C MET A 1 16.88 -12.83 -2.20
N THR A 2 16.03 -13.80 -1.86
CA THR A 2 15.23 -14.59 -2.78
C THR A 2 13.83 -13.98 -2.84
N PHE A 3 13.47 -13.42 -4.00
CA PHE A 3 12.12 -12.91 -4.24
C PHE A 3 11.17 -14.06 -4.52
N ILE A 4 9.92 -13.93 -4.05
CA ILE A 4 8.86 -14.78 -4.55
C ILE A 4 8.60 -14.35 -6.00
N PRO A 5 8.77 -15.25 -6.99
CA PRO A 5 8.51 -14.93 -8.40
C PRO A 5 7.16 -14.26 -8.60
N SER A 6 7.07 -13.29 -9.51
CA SER A 6 5.83 -12.53 -9.76
C SER A 6 4.64 -13.43 -10.15
N ASP A 7 4.91 -14.52 -10.86
CA ASP A 7 3.93 -15.55 -11.19
C ASP A 7 3.50 -16.36 -9.96
N GLN A 8 4.37 -16.59 -8.97
CA GLN A 8 3.98 -17.20 -7.70
C GLN A 8 3.23 -16.22 -6.77
N LEU A 9 3.54 -14.92 -6.83
CA LEU A 9 2.76 -13.88 -6.17
C LEU A 9 1.32 -13.78 -6.73
N LEU A 10 1.11 -14.23 -7.97
CA LEU A 10 -0.18 -14.18 -8.67
C LEU A 10 -0.91 -15.54 -8.74
N ASN A 11 -0.19 -16.67 -8.71
CA ASN A 11 -0.74 -18.00 -9.01
C ASN A 11 -0.72 -19.00 -7.84
N ASP A 12 0.13 -18.83 -6.83
CA ASP A 12 -0.03 -19.50 -5.53
C ASP A 12 -0.99 -18.62 -4.70
N PRO A 13 -1.88 -19.13 -3.83
CA PRO A 13 -2.69 -18.25 -3.01
C PRO A 13 -1.76 -17.60 -1.99
N VAL A 14 -1.12 -16.51 -2.41
CA VAL A 14 -0.53 -15.53 -1.54
C VAL A 14 -1.57 -15.26 -0.49
N ARG A 15 -1.31 -15.73 0.73
CA ARG A 15 -2.21 -15.53 1.84
C ARG A 15 -2.20 -14.05 2.17
N VAL A 16 -3.11 -13.32 1.55
CA VAL A 16 -3.46 -11.98 1.98
C VAL A 16 -4.07 -12.15 3.36
N ASN A 17 -3.26 -11.92 4.39
CA ASN A 17 -3.77 -11.91 5.75
C ASN A 17 -4.52 -10.60 5.92
N VAL A 18 -5.86 -10.67 5.82
CA VAL A 18 -6.73 -9.54 6.14
C VAL A 18 -7.00 -9.56 7.63
N LEU A 19 -6.36 -8.66 8.37
CA LEU A 19 -6.71 -8.38 9.77
C LEU A 19 -7.69 -7.22 9.77
N ALA A 20 -8.88 -7.43 10.33
CA ALA A 20 -9.93 -6.43 10.35
C ALA A 20 -10.50 -6.25 11.75
N ASN A 21 -10.70 -4.98 12.13
CA ASN A 21 -11.61 -4.56 13.18
C ASN A 21 -12.42 -3.35 12.68
N ASP A 22 -13.34 -2.83 13.47
CA ASP A 22 -14.23 -1.72 13.06
C ASP A 22 -13.50 -0.43 12.62
N LYS A 23 -12.19 -0.31 12.91
CA LYS A 23 -11.39 0.90 12.66
C LYS A 23 -10.24 0.68 11.69
N GLU A 24 -9.88 -0.57 11.39
CA GLU A 24 -8.66 -0.89 10.68
C GLU A 24 -8.81 -2.17 9.87
N HIS A 25 -8.41 -2.10 8.60
CA HIS A 25 -8.31 -3.22 7.69
C HIS A 25 -6.89 -3.28 7.13
N ILE A 26 -6.18 -4.38 7.38
CA ILE A 26 -4.78 -4.56 6.97
C ILE A 26 -4.72 -5.74 6.02
N ALA A 27 -4.19 -5.55 4.83
CA ALA A 27 -3.71 -6.64 3.98
C ALA A 27 -2.18 -6.72 4.10
N ARG A 28 -1.66 -7.94 4.20
CA ARG A 28 -0.21 -8.22 4.16
C ARG A 28 0.11 -9.36 3.21
N VAL A 29 1.18 -9.20 2.44
CA VAL A 29 1.74 -10.20 1.53
C VAL A 29 3.24 -10.32 1.76
N LEU A 30 3.75 -11.55 1.91
CA LEU A 30 5.18 -11.83 1.86
C LEU A 30 5.69 -11.60 0.43
N ILE A 31 6.73 -10.79 0.26
CA ILE A 31 7.31 -10.48 -1.06
C ILE A 31 8.70 -11.08 -1.26
N GLY A 32 9.41 -11.40 -0.17
CA GLY A 32 10.68 -12.11 -0.25
C GLY A 32 11.33 -12.32 1.11
N GLN A 33 12.43 -13.06 1.10
CA GLN A 33 13.26 -13.33 2.27
C GLN A 33 14.74 -13.26 1.87
N ASP A 34 15.60 -12.79 2.75
CA ASP A 34 17.04 -12.92 2.57
C ASP A 34 17.57 -14.17 3.27
N ASP A 35 18.10 -15.12 2.50
CA ASP A 35 18.61 -16.38 3.02
C ASP A 35 19.91 -16.23 3.84
N HIS A 36 20.58 -15.07 3.77
CA HIS A 36 21.80 -14.79 4.53
C HIS A 36 21.53 -14.08 5.84
N THR A 37 20.65 -13.08 5.83
CA THR A 37 20.31 -12.27 7.04
C THR A 37 19.03 -12.76 7.72
N GLU A 38 18.32 -13.71 7.11
CA GLU A 38 16.99 -14.17 7.53
C GLU A 38 15.90 -13.08 7.54
N GLU A 39 16.20 -11.89 6.98
CA GLU A 39 15.24 -10.78 6.89
C GLU A 39 14.02 -11.16 6.04
N VAL A 40 12.84 -10.81 6.52
CA VAL A 40 11.56 -11.08 5.86
C VAL A 40 10.93 -9.78 5.38
N TYR A 41 10.60 -9.71 4.10
CA TYR A 41 10.09 -8.52 3.44
C TYR A 41 8.62 -8.72 3.09
N SER A 42 7.75 -7.81 3.51
CA SER A 42 6.31 -7.90 3.26
C SER A 42 5.73 -6.60 2.72
N ALA A 43 4.93 -6.67 1.65
CA ALA A 43 4.07 -5.57 1.26
C ALA A 43 2.88 -5.49 2.24
N VAL A 44 2.51 -4.26 2.62
CA VAL A 44 1.38 -4.00 3.52
C VAL A 44 0.55 -2.86 2.97
N VAL A 45 -0.78 -3.03 3.00
CA VAL A 45 -1.75 -1.97 2.73
C VAL A 45 -2.73 -1.92 3.89
N THR A 46 -2.98 -0.73 4.42
CA THR A 46 -3.94 -0.51 5.50
C THR A 46 -5.00 0.50 5.07
N LEU A 47 -6.23 0.30 5.55
CA LEU A 47 -7.29 1.30 5.60
C LEU A 47 -7.65 1.54 7.06
N ILE A 48 -7.46 2.77 7.53
CA ILE A 48 -7.64 3.12 8.95
C ILE A 48 -8.58 4.30 9.13
N SER A 49 -9.41 4.25 10.17
CA SER A 49 -10.24 5.37 10.59
C SER A 49 -9.40 6.34 11.40
N GLN A 50 -9.42 7.61 11.04
CA GLN A 50 -8.73 8.68 11.76
C GLN A 50 -9.75 9.56 12.49
N PRO A 51 -9.48 9.98 13.74
CA PRO A 51 -10.40 10.83 14.51
C PRO A 51 -10.79 12.14 13.81
N GLN A 52 -9.87 12.70 12.99
CA GLN A 52 -10.04 13.96 12.27
C GLN A 52 -10.79 13.83 10.94
N LEU A 53 -11.08 12.61 10.48
CA LEU A 53 -11.76 12.38 9.20
C LEU A 53 -13.27 12.25 9.40
N PRO A 54 -14.09 12.65 8.40
CA PRO A 54 -15.53 12.45 8.44
C PRO A 54 -15.90 10.96 8.57
N ALA A 55 -17.07 10.68 9.16
CA ALA A 55 -17.59 9.31 9.25
C ALA A 55 -17.68 8.65 7.86
N GLY A 56 -17.26 7.40 7.77
CA GLY A 56 -17.20 6.65 6.50
C GLY A 56 -15.99 6.98 5.62
N THR A 57 -15.06 7.82 6.09
CA THR A 57 -13.77 8.08 5.43
C THR A 57 -12.68 7.25 6.09
N LEU A 58 -11.94 6.47 5.29
CA LEU A 58 -10.76 5.74 5.74
C LEU A 58 -9.51 6.26 5.01
N GLU A 59 -8.41 6.34 5.76
CA GLU A 59 -7.10 6.67 5.21
C GLU A 59 -6.39 5.40 4.73
N LEU A 60 -5.94 5.40 3.49
CA LEU A 60 -5.13 4.34 2.91
C LEU A 60 -3.65 4.63 3.14
N MET A 61 -2.95 3.68 3.75
CA MET A 61 -1.49 3.68 3.82
C MET A 61 -0.94 2.43 3.16
N PHE A 62 0.25 2.53 2.58
CA PHE A 62 0.94 1.38 2.01
C PHE A 62 2.44 1.51 2.16
N GLY A 63 3.12 0.38 2.23
CA GLY A 63 4.56 0.31 2.43
C GLY A 63 5.07 -1.11 2.41
N ILE A 64 6.35 -1.25 2.69
CA ILE A 64 7.03 -2.51 2.89
C ILE A 64 7.45 -2.59 4.35
N VAL A 65 7.13 -3.70 4.99
CA VAL A 65 7.62 -4.06 6.31
C VAL A 65 8.82 -4.98 6.15
N VAL A 66 9.93 -4.64 6.79
CA VAL A 66 11.10 -5.50 6.91
C VAL A 66 11.17 -5.99 8.34
N TYR A 67 11.18 -7.31 8.50
CA TYR A 67 11.39 -7.96 9.79
C TYR A 67 12.79 -8.58 9.79
N ASP A 68 13.64 -8.08 10.67
CA ASP A 68 14.96 -8.62 10.95
C ASP A 68 14.87 -9.39 12.29
N PRO A 69 15.21 -10.70 12.33
CA PRO A 69 15.12 -11.48 13.56
C PRO A 69 16.07 -11.01 14.67
N GLU A 70 17.12 -10.25 14.34
CA GLU A 70 18.05 -9.68 15.32
C GLU A 70 17.52 -8.35 15.92
N LEU A 71 16.54 -7.72 15.27
CA LEU A 71 15.92 -6.48 15.74
C LEU A 71 14.61 -6.73 16.48
N SER A 72 14.34 -5.89 17.49
CA SER A 72 13.12 -6.02 18.29
C SER A 72 11.86 -5.51 17.59
N GLU A 73 12.00 -4.62 16.61
CA GLU A 73 10.88 -3.96 15.94
C GLU A 73 11.01 -4.03 14.41
N PRO A 74 9.91 -4.29 13.71
CA PRO A 74 9.91 -4.27 12.25
C PRO A 74 10.07 -2.84 11.70
N GLU A 75 10.82 -2.69 10.62
CA GLU A 75 11.01 -1.41 9.94
C GLU A 75 9.87 -1.18 8.92
N TRP A 76 9.22 -0.02 9.00
CA TRP A 76 8.20 0.42 8.03
C TRP A 76 8.81 1.34 6.97
N ILE A 77 8.78 0.90 5.71
CA ILE A 77 9.36 1.59 4.56
C ILE A 77 8.27 2.04 3.60
N ASN A 78 8.02 3.34 3.53
CA ASN A 78 7.05 3.95 2.61
C ASN A 78 7.70 4.87 1.55
N ASP A 79 9.03 5.01 1.59
CA ASP A 79 9.81 5.77 0.63
C ASP A 79 10.37 4.86 -0.48
N GLY A 80 10.22 5.31 -1.73
CA GLY A 80 10.68 4.58 -2.90
C GLY A 80 12.19 4.60 -3.12
N GLU A 81 12.92 5.53 -2.48
CA GLU A 81 14.38 5.52 -2.50
C GLU A 81 14.93 4.44 -1.57
N ALA A 82 14.40 4.37 -0.34
CA ALA A 82 14.76 3.34 0.63
C ALA A 82 14.56 1.91 0.09
N THR A 83 13.53 1.66 -0.72
CA THR A 83 13.30 0.31 -1.28
C THR A 83 14.34 -0.12 -2.32
N LYS A 84 15.10 0.79 -2.92
CA LYS A 84 16.18 0.43 -3.88
C LYS A 84 17.30 -0.39 -3.24
N ARG A 85 17.42 -0.36 -1.91
CA ARG A 85 18.45 -1.12 -1.19
C ARG A 85 18.21 -2.64 -1.27
N PHE A 86 16.97 -3.08 -1.50
CA PHE A 86 16.60 -4.51 -1.57
C PHE A 86 15.72 -4.89 -2.77
N LEU A 87 15.08 -3.94 -3.47
CA LEU A 87 14.30 -4.21 -4.68
C LEU A 87 15.05 -3.83 -5.96
N LYS A 88 15.09 -4.74 -6.92
CA LYS A 88 15.46 -4.41 -8.32
C LYS A 88 14.29 -3.76 -9.04
N ASP A 89 14.54 -3.06 -10.14
CA ASP A 89 13.50 -2.32 -10.85
C ASP A 89 12.34 -3.20 -11.34
N GLU A 90 12.61 -4.45 -11.73
CA GLU A 90 11.58 -5.42 -12.12
C GLU A 90 10.70 -5.82 -10.93
N ASP A 91 11.31 -6.12 -9.79
CA ASP A 91 10.60 -6.49 -8.55
C ASP A 91 9.72 -5.33 -8.04
N ARG A 92 10.17 -4.07 -8.24
CA ARG A 92 9.40 -2.88 -7.85
C ARG A 92 8.08 -2.75 -8.58
N VAL A 93 8.03 -3.17 -9.86
CA VAL A 93 6.79 -3.18 -10.64
C VAL A 93 5.85 -4.25 -10.09
N ALA A 94 6.34 -5.47 -9.89
CA ALA A 94 5.54 -6.57 -9.33
C ALA A 94 5.00 -6.25 -7.93
N VAL A 95 5.83 -5.66 -7.06
CA VAL A 95 5.42 -5.22 -5.71
C VAL A 95 4.36 -4.12 -5.79
N LEU A 96 4.47 -3.16 -6.72
CA LEU A 96 3.45 -2.13 -6.91
C LEU A 96 2.12 -2.72 -7.39
N GLU A 97 2.14 -3.70 -8.30
CA GLU A 97 0.95 -4.43 -8.73
C GLU A 97 0.31 -5.20 -7.57
N CYS A 98 1.13 -5.87 -6.75
CA CYS A 98 0.69 -6.51 -5.52
C CYS A 98 -0.01 -5.52 -4.58
N ILE A 99 0.60 -4.35 -4.33
CA ILE A 99 0.00 -3.28 -3.51
C ILE A 99 -1.33 -2.80 -4.09
N CYS A 100 -1.43 -2.66 -5.42
CA CYS A 100 -2.67 -2.26 -6.07
C CYS A 100 -3.79 -3.30 -5.88
N SER A 101 -3.46 -4.58 -6.01
CA SER A 101 -4.40 -5.69 -5.75
C SER A 101 -4.83 -5.73 -4.28
N MET A 102 -3.89 -5.58 -3.35
CA MET A 102 -4.18 -5.50 -1.92
C MET A 102 -5.07 -4.31 -1.58
N ALA A 103 -4.82 -3.13 -2.18
CA ALA A 103 -5.64 -1.93 -2.01
C ALA A 103 -7.09 -2.16 -2.44
N VAL A 104 -7.29 -2.88 -3.54
CA VAL A 104 -8.63 -3.28 -4.00
C VAL A 104 -9.31 -4.21 -3.01
N GLU A 105 -8.59 -5.22 -2.51
CA GLU A 105 -9.17 -6.19 -1.57
C GLU A 105 -9.53 -5.56 -0.23
N VAL A 106 -8.66 -4.70 0.34
CA VAL A 106 -9.01 -3.98 1.58
C VAL A 106 -10.14 -2.99 1.36
N ALA A 107 -10.20 -2.31 0.22
CA ALA A 107 -11.30 -1.39 -0.09
C ALA A 107 -12.65 -2.13 -0.21
N ARG A 108 -12.67 -3.30 -0.85
CA ARG A 108 -13.87 -4.15 -0.93
C ARG A 108 -14.31 -4.64 0.45
N ALA A 109 -13.36 -5.06 1.28
CA ALA A 109 -13.65 -5.61 2.61
C ALA A 109 -14.12 -4.53 3.59
N ALA A 110 -13.51 -3.34 3.55
CA ALA A 110 -13.83 -2.22 4.42
C ALA A 110 -15.08 -1.43 3.98
N ASP A 111 -15.35 -1.45 2.68
CA ASP A 111 -16.40 -0.70 2.01
C ASP A 111 -16.61 0.76 2.48
N PRO A 112 -15.55 1.59 2.54
CA PRO A 112 -15.70 2.99 2.95
C PRO A 112 -16.48 3.81 1.93
N SER A 113 -17.15 4.86 2.40
CA SER A 113 -17.74 5.89 1.54
C SER A 113 -16.65 6.70 0.81
N VAL A 114 -15.54 6.96 1.50
CA VAL A 114 -14.42 7.75 0.98
C VAL A 114 -13.09 7.10 1.37
N ILE A 115 -12.19 6.99 0.40
CA ILE A 115 -10.78 6.63 0.62
C ILE A 115 -9.96 7.90 0.44
N THR A 116 -9.17 8.25 1.45
CA THR A 116 -8.18 9.33 1.36
C THR A 116 -6.78 8.75 1.51
N PHE A 117 -5.77 9.38 0.91
CA PHE A 117 -4.38 9.08 1.24
C PHE A 117 -3.48 10.26 0.93
N VAL A 118 -2.39 10.36 1.69
CA VAL A 118 -1.44 11.48 1.64
C VAL A 118 -0.02 10.94 1.43
N THR A 119 0.81 11.68 0.70
CA THR A 119 2.24 11.36 0.63
C THR A 119 2.89 11.53 1.99
N SER A 120 3.65 10.52 2.45
CA SER A 120 4.42 10.60 3.69
C SER A 120 5.58 11.60 3.66
N VAL A 121 6.10 11.89 2.46
CA VAL A 121 7.20 12.84 2.24
C VAL A 121 6.69 14.03 1.43
N PRO A 122 6.96 15.28 1.87
CA PRO A 122 6.57 16.48 1.12
C PRO A 122 7.52 16.75 -0.06
N TYR A 123 7.05 17.55 -1.03
CA TYR A 123 7.82 18.02 -2.19
C TYR A 123 8.38 16.90 -3.08
N LEU A 124 7.65 15.79 -3.19
CA LEU A 124 8.05 14.67 -4.02
C LEU A 124 8.07 15.05 -5.51
N PRO A 125 9.07 14.58 -6.28
CA PRO A 125 9.10 14.82 -7.72
C PRO A 125 7.94 14.10 -8.41
N GLN A 126 7.46 14.64 -9.53
CA GLN A 126 6.29 14.11 -10.25
C GLN A 126 6.41 12.60 -10.59
N LYS A 127 7.62 12.10 -10.85
CA LYS A 127 7.89 10.67 -11.10
C LYS A 127 7.61 9.79 -9.87
N ALA A 128 7.84 10.29 -8.66
CA ALA A 128 7.52 9.58 -7.43
C ALA A 128 6.00 9.51 -7.18
N LEU A 129 5.21 10.41 -7.80
CA LEU A 129 3.76 10.42 -7.68
C LEU A 129 3.07 9.35 -8.54
N THR A 130 3.78 8.73 -9.48
CA THR A 130 3.23 7.75 -10.41
C THR A 130 2.61 6.54 -9.70
N LYS A 131 3.20 6.08 -8.58
CA LYS A 131 2.66 4.95 -7.79
C LYS A 131 1.24 5.21 -7.26
N TYR A 132 0.97 6.44 -6.82
CA TYR A 132 -0.36 6.86 -6.36
C TYR A 132 -1.38 6.86 -7.50
N GLY A 133 -0.95 7.21 -8.72
CA GLY A 133 -1.79 7.12 -9.91
C GLY A 133 -2.23 5.69 -10.23
N TYR A 134 -1.34 4.71 -10.06
CA TYR A 134 -1.67 3.28 -10.22
C TYR A 134 -2.68 2.81 -9.17
N ILE A 135 -2.51 3.21 -7.90
CA ILE A 135 -3.47 2.91 -6.83
C ILE A 135 -4.84 3.51 -7.13
N CYS A 136 -4.91 4.79 -7.53
CA CYS A 136 -6.17 5.40 -7.96
C CYS A 136 -6.82 4.63 -9.12
N LYS A 137 -6.04 4.18 -10.11
CA LYS A 137 -6.54 3.41 -11.23
C LYS A 137 -7.12 2.07 -10.77
N ALA A 138 -6.45 1.38 -9.84
CA ALA A 138 -6.93 0.12 -9.27
C ALA A 138 -8.25 0.32 -8.49
N LEU A 139 -8.32 1.33 -7.63
CA LEU A 139 -9.53 1.64 -6.84
C LEU A 139 -10.74 2.06 -7.70
N ARG A 140 -10.51 2.74 -8.83
CA ARG A 140 -11.57 3.02 -9.82
C ARG A 140 -12.19 1.75 -10.39
N GLY A 141 -11.39 0.68 -10.53
CA GLY A 141 -11.88 -0.63 -10.95
C GLY A 141 -12.92 -1.23 -10.00
N VAL A 142 -13.03 -0.71 -8.77
CA VAL A 142 -14.01 -1.15 -7.76
C VAL A 142 -14.95 -0.04 -7.28
N GLY A 143 -15.14 1.00 -8.10
CA GLY A 143 -16.20 1.99 -7.91
C GLY A 143 -15.81 3.25 -7.15
N TYR A 144 -14.53 3.44 -6.82
CA TYR A 144 -14.03 4.66 -6.18
C TYR A 144 -13.53 5.67 -7.21
N PHE A 145 -14.13 6.86 -7.22
CA PHE A 145 -13.83 7.91 -8.18
C PHE A 145 -13.33 9.17 -7.50
N GLY A 146 -12.34 9.80 -8.11
CA GLY A 146 -11.70 10.98 -7.57
C GLY A 146 -10.28 11.13 -8.10
N GLY A 147 -9.49 11.93 -7.40
CA GLY A 147 -8.16 12.30 -7.86
C GLY A 147 -7.37 13.06 -6.81
N ARG A 148 -6.27 13.66 -7.28
CA ARG A 148 -5.40 14.48 -6.45
C ARG A 148 -6.12 15.79 -6.12
N GLY A 149 -6.25 16.09 -4.83
CA GLY A 149 -6.72 17.36 -4.31
C GLY A 149 -5.62 18.42 -4.27
N ASN A 150 -5.87 19.49 -3.51
CA ASN A 150 -4.88 20.55 -3.29
C ASN A 150 -3.74 20.04 -2.42
N GLU A 151 -2.54 20.54 -2.71
CA GLU A 151 -1.35 20.26 -1.91
C GLU A 151 -1.37 21.06 -0.61
N TYR A 152 -0.85 20.48 0.46
CA TYR A 152 -0.69 21.15 1.75
C TYR A 152 0.75 20.97 2.24
N LEU A 153 1.49 22.08 2.36
CA LEU A 153 2.90 22.09 2.78
C LEU A 153 3.79 21.12 1.99
N GLY A 154 3.53 21.00 0.68
CA GLY A 154 4.25 20.09 -0.23
C GLY A 154 3.77 18.64 -0.22
N SER A 155 2.84 18.27 0.68
CA SER A 155 2.19 16.96 0.67
C SER A 155 1.07 16.93 -0.36
N HIS A 156 0.98 15.84 -1.11
CA HIS A 156 -0.10 15.60 -2.06
C HIS A 156 -1.18 14.76 -1.38
N VAL A 157 -2.43 15.12 -1.59
CA VAL A 157 -3.61 14.44 -1.03
C VAL A 157 -4.43 13.86 -2.17
N TRP A 158 -4.93 12.65 -2.01
CA TRP A 158 -5.92 12.03 -2.89
C TRP A 158 -7.18 11.74 -2.11
N MET A 159 -8.32 11.95 -2.75
CA MET A 159 -9.62 11.61 -2.21
C MET A 159 -10.42 10.91 -3.31
N LEU A 160 -10.95 9.74 -2.98
CA LEU A 160 -11.79 8.95 -3.87
C LEU A 160 -13.09 8.59 -3.16
N GLU A 161 -14.20 8.96 -3.76
CA GLU A 161 -15.54 8.71 -3.26
C GLU A 161 -16.14 7.50 -3.95
N LYS A 162 -16.83 6.65 -3.20
CA LYS A 162 -17.61 5.56 -3.77
C LYS A 162 -18.81 6.15 -4.50
N ARG A 163 -18.91 5.93 -5.82
CA ARG A 163 -20.12 6.29 -6.55
C ARG A 163 -21.15 5.18 -6.37
N GLN A 164 -22.35 5.53 -5.92
CA GLN A 164 -23.49 4.62 -6.01
C GLN A 164 -23.78 4.42 -7.50
N GLY A 165 -23.66 3.16 -7.96
CA GLY A 165 -24.07 2.74 -9.29
C GLY A 165 -25.58 2.62 -9.41
#